data_AF-A0ABD4S044-F1
#
_entry.id   AF-A0ABD4S044-F1
#
_cell.length_a   1.000
_cell.length_b   1.000
_cell.length_c   1.000
_cell.angle_alpha   90.00
_cell.angle_beta   90.00
_cell.angle_gamma   90.00
#
_symmetry.space_group_name_H-M   'P 1'
#
loop_
_entity.id
_entity.type
_entity.pdbx_description
1 polymer ?
#
loop_
_entity_poly.entity_id
_entity_poly.type
_entity_poly.pdbx_seq_one_letter_code
_entity_poly.pdbx_strand_id
1 'polypeptide(L)'
;MNLSREELSNKINISYSALSKYETNNRFPDKVTLNKIADFFDVSTDYLLGRNKNISNEEDEEVKELVDIIYKLDKEDRDAVLKILDSLISKHK
;
A
#
# COMPACT_ATOMS: atom_id res chain seq x y z
N MET A 1 -12.64 -8.91 3.07
CA MET A 1 -14.07 -8.75 2.71
C MET A 1 -14.33 -9.60 1.48
N ASN A 2 -15.44 -10.35 1.43
CA ASN A 2 -15.81 -11.12 0.25
C ASN A 2 -17.13 -10.54 -0.28
N LEU A 3 -17.02 -9.53 -1.15
CA LEU A 3 -18.16 -8.84 -1.77
C LEU A 3 -18.18 -9.18 -3.25
N SER A 4 -19.38 -9.43 -3.77
CA SER A 4 -19.60 -9.42 -5.21
C SER A 4 -19.42 -8.01 -5.78
N ARG A 5 -19.14 -7.92 -7.09
CA ARG A 5 -19.07 -6.64 -7.80
C ARG A 5 -20.35 -5.83 -7.68
N GLU A 6 -21.51 -6.50 -7.67
CA GLU A 6 -22.81 -5.85 -7.52
C GLU A 6 -22.97 -5.22 -6.14
N GLU A 7 -22.61 -5.93 -5.08
CA GLU A 7 -22.61 -5.40 -3.72
C GLU A 7 -21.61 -4.24 -3.56
N LEU A 8 -20.43 -4.35 -4.17
CA LEU A 8 -19.42 -3.30 -4.16
C LEU A 8 -19.91 -2.04 -4.88
N SER A 9 -20.47 -2.18 -6.08
CA SER A 9 -20.98 -1.05 -6.86
C SER A 9 -22.11 -0.32 -6.11
N ASN A 10 -22.97 -1.07 -5.43
CA ASN A 10 -24.05 -0.51 -4.61
C ASN A 10 -23.50 0.23 -3.37
N LYS A 11 -22.50 -0.34 -2.68
CA LYS A 11 -21.85 0.29 -1.51
C LYS A 11 -21.13 1.60 -1.87
N ILE A 12 -20.49 1.66 -3.03
CA ILE A 12 -19.76 2.86 -3.52
C ILE A 12 -20.69 3.82 -4.28
N ASN A 13 -21.96 3.44 -4.49
CA ASN A 13 -22.97 4.19 -5.23
C ASN A 13 -22.50 4.56 -6.66
N ILE A 14 -22.09 3.53 -7.41
CA ILE A 14 -21.76 3.57 -8.83
C ILE A 14 -22.49 2.45 -9.56
N SER A 15 -22.64 2.55 -10.89
CA SER A 15 -23.22 1.44 -11.64
C SER A 15 -22.25 0.26 -11.71
N TYR A 16 -22.79 -0.96 -11.73
CA TYR A 16 -22.02 -2.18 -12.01
C TYR A 16 -21.16 -2.04 -13.28
N SER A 17 -21.73 -1.45 -14.33
CA SER A 17 -21.04 -1.20 -15.59
C SER A 17 -19.88 -0.20 -15.47
N ALA A 18 -19.97 0.79 -14.57
CA ALA A 18 -18.88 1.72 -14.30
C ALA A 18 -17.75 1.01 -13.57
N LEU A 19 -18.08 0.26 -12.50
CA LEU A 19 -17.12 -0.56 -11.76
C LEU A 19 -16.36 -1.52 -12.68
N SER A 20 -17.09 -2.26 -13.53
CA SER A 20 -16.48 -3.18 -14.50
C SER A 20 -15.52 -2.46 -15.46
N LYS A 21 -15.86 -1.26 -15.95
CA LYS A 21 -14.97 -0.49 -16.84
C LYS A 21 -13.73 0.02 -16.11
N TYR A 22 -13.82 0.33 -14.81
CA TYR A 22 -12.68 0.73 -14.00
C TYR A 22 -11.72 -0.45 -13.79
N GLU A 23 -12.23 -1.62 -13.43
CA GLU A 23 -11.42 -2.83 -13.23
C GLU A 23 -10.72 -3.31 -14.51
N THR A 24 -11.33 -3.10 -15.68
CA THR A 24 -10.75 -3.48 -16.97
C THR A 24 -9.96 -2.35 -17.64
N ASN A 25 -9.69 -1.23 -16.95
CA ASN A 25 -8.98 -0.06 -17.48
C ASN A 25 -9.61 0.58 -18.74
N ASN A 26 -10.89 0.30 -19.01
CA ASN A 26 -11.62 0.86 -20.17
C ASN A 26 -12.16 2.27 -19.89
N ARG A 27 -12.22 2.68 -18.62
CA ARG A 27 -12.60 4.01 -18.18
C ARG A 27 -11.87 4.33 -16.89
N PHE A 28 -11.59 5.60 -16.64
CA PHE A 28 -11.08 6.05 -15.35
C PHE A 28 -12.21 6.67 -14.50
N PRO A 29 -12.24 6.45 -13.17
CA PRO A 29 -13.19 7.13 -12.29
C PRO A 29 -12.92 8.64 -12.28
N ASP A 30 -13.98 9.43 -12.11
CA ASP A 30 -13.81 10.87 -11.85
C ASP A 30 -13.29 11.11 -10.41
N LYS A 31 -12.95 12.36 -10.10
CA LYS A 31 -12.41 12.74 -8.78
C LYS A 31 -13.32 12.30 -7.63
N VAL A 32 -14.63 12.48 -7.78
CA VAL A 32 -15.61 12.16 -6.73
C VAL A 32 -15.69 10.64 -6.51
N THR A 33 -15.72 9.88 -7.60
CA THR A 33 -15.77 8.42 -7.57
C THR A 33 -14.47 7.82 -7.03
N LEU A 34 -13.32 8.37 -7.43
CA LEU A 34 -12.01 7.93 -6.93
C LEU A 34 -11.91 8.11 -5.42
N ASN A 35 -12.37 9.23 -4.88
CA ASN A 35 -12.43 9.46 -3.43
C ASN A 35 -13.34 8.44 -2.74
N LYS A 36 -14.53 8.16 -3.27
CA LYS A 36 -15.44 7.15 -2.69
C LYS A 36 -14.82 5.75 -2.66
N ILE A 37 -14.08 5.38 -3.71
CA ILE A 37 -13.37 4.10 -3.76
C ILE A 37 -12.27 4.07 -2.68
N ALA A 38 -11.50 5.15 -2.56
CA ALA A 38 -10.46 5.30 -1.55
C ALA A 38 -11.02 5.18 -0.13
N ASP A 39 -12.09 5.94 0.17
CA ASP A 39 -12.77 5.91 1.47
C ASP A 39 -13.34 4.52 1.79
N PHE A 40 -13.91 3.82 0.79
CA PHE A 40 -14.49 2.50 0.99
C PHE A 40 -13.43 1.44 1.37
N PHE A 41 -12.24 1.52 0.77
CA PHE A 41 -11.15 0.58 1.04
C PHE A 41 -10.20 1.05 2.15
N ASP A 42 -10.42 2.22 2.73
CA ASP A 42 -9.56 2.85 3.73
C ASP A 42 -8.10 3.01 3.23
N VAL A 43 -7.96 3.52 2.01
CA VAL A 43 -6.66 3.77 1.36
C VAL A 43 -6.60 5.19 0.80
N SER A 44 -5.40 5.68 0.49
CA SER A 44 -5.26 6.97 -0.19
C SER A 44 -5.60 6.88 -1.68
N THR A 45 -5.99 7.99 -2.29
CA THR A 45 -6.10 8.07 -3.75
C THR A 45 -4.76 7.84 -4.45
N ASP A 46 -3.64 8.23 -3.81
CA ASP A 46 -2.30 7.92 -4.30
C ASP A 46 -2.06 6.42 -4.41
N TYR A 47 -2.55 5.62 -3.45
CA TYR A 47 -2.49 4.17 -3.54
C TYR A 47 -3.27 3.63 -4.74
N LEU A 48 -4.50 4.12 -4.97
CA LEU A 48 -5.31 3.74 -6.13
C LEU A 48 -4.68 4.16 -7.47
N LEU A 49 -3.94 5.26 -7.47
CA LEU A 49 -3.22 5.79 -8.64
C LEU A 49 -1.85 5.14 -8.86
N GLY A 50 -1.44 4.20 -8.00
CA GLY A 50 -0.10 3.58 -8.06
C GLY A 50 1.03 4.54 -7.68
N ARG A 51 0.73 5.61 -6.95
CA ARG A 51 1.68 6.59 -6.38
C ARG A 51 2.07 6.25 -4.93
N ASN A 52 1.83 5.01 -4.49
CA ASN A 52 2.26 4.46 -3.20
C ASN A 52 3.75 4.13 -3.12
N LYS A 53 4.50 4.26 -4.21
CA LYS A 53 5.95 4.28 -4.15
C LYS A 53 6.37 5.64 -3.59
N ASN A 54 6.94 5.64 -2.39
CA ASN A 54 7.95 6.62 -2.02
C ASN A 54 8.78 6.87 -3.27
N ILE A 55 8.88 8.14 -3.68
CA ILE A 55 9.75 8.56 -4.78
C ILE A 55 11.10 7.92 -4.45
N SER A 56 11.44 6.85 -5.16
CA SER A 56 12.58 6.01 -4.82
C SER A 56 13.81 6.86 -5.02
N ASN A 57 14.34 7.37 -3.92
CA ASN A 57 15.71 7.80 -3.89
C ASN A 57 16.53 6.51 -3.99
N GLU A 58 17.61 6.51 -4.77
CA GLU A 58 18.52 5.36 -4.90
C GLU A 58 19.04 4.88 -3.52
N GLU A 59 19.02 5.76 -2.51
CA GLU A 59 19.29 5.47 -1.10
C GLU A 59 18.32 4.46 -0.44
N ASP A 60 17.09 4.30 -0.96
CA ASP A 60 16.08 3.37 -0.41
C ASP A 60 16.27 1.92 -0.90
N GLU A 61 17.03 1.70 -1.97
CA GLU A 61 17.26 0.36 -2.54
C GLU A 61 18.13 -0.49 -1.59
N GLU A 62 19.20 0.09 -1.07
CA GLU A 62 20.11 -0.55 -0.11
C GLU A 62 19.40 -0.89 1.21
N VAL A 63 18.52 0.00 1.69
CA VAL A 63 17.71 -0.24 2.89
C VAL A 63 16.72 -1.40 2.67
N LYS A 64 16.12 -1.51 1.48
CA LYS A 64 15.23 -2.63 1.15
C LYS A 64 15.99 -3.96 1.10
N GLU A 65 17.14 -3.99 0.45
CA GLU A 65 17.98 -5.18 0.41
C GLU A 65 18.39 -5.62 1.82
N LEU A 66 18.73 -4.67 2.69
CA LEU A 66 19.05 -4.95 4.09
C LEU A 66 17.87 -5.55 4.85
N VAL A 67 16.66 -5.00 4.67
CA VAL A 67 15.44 -5.54 5.29
C VAL A 67 15.17 -6.99 4.84
N ASP A 68 15.35 -7.29 3.56
CA ASP A 68 15.20 -8.65 3.03
C ASP A 68 16.24 -9.63 3.60
N ILE A 69 17.47 -9.16 3.85
CA ILE A 69 18.50 -9.95 4.52
C ILE A 69 18.09 -10.24 5.96
N ILE A 70 17.63 -9.23 6.71
CA ILE A 70 17.21 -9.36 8.11
C ILE A 70 16.10 -10.42 8.27
N TYR A 71 15.16 -10.50 7.32
CA TYR A 71 14.11 -11.53 7.36
C TYR A 71 14.63 -12.96 7.17
N LYS A 72 15.77 -13.14 6.49
CA LYS A 72 16.40 -14.44 6.23
C LYS A 72 17.33 -14.91 7.35
N LEU A 73 17.70 -14.02 8.28
CA LEU A 73 18.50 -14.37 9.45
C LEU A 73 17.72 -15.29 10.39
N ASP A 74 18.46 -16.12 11.13
CA ASP A 74 17.87 -16.83 12.25
C ASP A 74 17.47 -15.88 13.38
N LYS A 75 16.78 -16.42 14.37
CA LYS A 75 16.22 -15.61 15.45
C LYS A 75 17.31 -14.93 16.29
N GLU A 76 18.42 -15.60 16.56
CA GLU A 76 19.47 -15.07 17.43
C GLU A 76 20.17 -13.89 16.77
N ASP A 77 20.55 -14.05 15.50
CA ASP A 77 21.18 -13.00 14.70
C ASP A 77 20.24 -11.81 14.47
N ARG A 78 18.97 -12.08 14.15
CA ARG A 78 17.95 -11.02 13.96
C ARG A 78 17.73 -10.22 15.24
N ASP A 79 17.63 -10.88 16.39
CA ASP A 79 17.44 -10.22 17.68
C ASP A 79 18.65 -9.32 18.03
N ALA A 80 19.87 -9.73 17.66
CA ALA A 80 21.07 -8.90 17.83
C ALA A 80 21.02 -7.63 16.96
N VAL A 81 20.64 -7.77 15.67
CA VAL A 81 20.49 -6.63 14.76
C VAL A 81 19.45 -5.62 15.27
N LEU A 82 18.28 -6.11 15.72
CA LEU A 82 17.22 -5.24 16.24
C LEU A 82 17.68 -4.44 17.47
N LYS A 83 18.44 -5.05 18.39
CA LYS A 83 19.00 -4.32 19.55
C LYS A 83 19.95 -3.20 19.14
N ILE A 84 20.76 -3.41 18.11
CA ILE A 84 21.66 -2.36 17.60
C ILE A 84 20.84 -1.21 17.03
N LEU A 85 19.83 -1.49 16.21
CA LEU A 85 18.94 -0.48 15.64
C LEU A 85 18.22 0.32 16.74
N ASP A 86 17.68 -0.35 17.76
CA ASP A 86 17.04 0.30 18.91
C ASP A 86 17.99 1.24 19.64
N SER A 87 19.26 0.84 19.81
CA SER A 87 20.29 1.66 20.46
C SER A 87 20.61 2.93 19.65
N LEU A 88 20.62 2.84 18.32
CA LEU A 88 20.86 3.98 17.43
C LEU A 88 19.67 4.93 17.44
N ILE A 89 18.44 4.40 17.33
CA ILE A 89 17.22 5.20 17.40
C ILE A 89 17.13 5.95 18.73
N SER A 90 17.50 5.30 19.84
CA SER A 90 17.50 5.91 21.18
C SER A 90 18.57 6.99 21.36
N LYS A 91 19.64 6.97 20.57
CA LYS A 91 20.72 7.98 20.61
C LYS A 91 20.40 9.24 19.79
N HIS A 92 19.49 9.13 18.83
CA HIS A 92 19.05 10.21 17.95
C HIS A 92 17.68 10.80 18.32
N LYS A 93 17.11 10.35 19.44
CA LYS A 93 15.98 10.97 20.14
C LYS A 93 16.50 11.88 21.25
#